data_AF-A0A075LY89-F1
#
_entry.id   AF-A0A075LY89-F1
#
_cell.length_a   1.000
_cell.length_b   1.000
_cell.length_c   1.000
_cell.angle_alpha   90.00
_cell.angle_beta   90.00
_cell.angle_gamma   90.00
#
_symmetry.space_group_name_H-M   'P 1'
#
loop_
_entity.id
_entity.type
_entity.pdbx_description
1 polymer ?
#
loop_
_entity_poly.entity_id
_entity_poly.type
_entity_poly.pdbx_seq_one_letter_code
_entity_poly.pdbx_strand_id
1 'polypeptide(L)' 'MARFPEAEARLFKKYVCMKCGATNPWKADKCRKCGYKGLRPKAKEPRGAGR' A
#
# COMPACT_ATOMS: atom_id res chain seq x y z
N MET A 1 -19.72 7.95 -0.88
CA MET A 1 -18.64 8.51 -0.04
C MET A 1 -18.03 9.67 -0.79
N ALA A 2 -17.89 10.84 -0.15
CA ALA A 2 -17.19 11.97 -0.76
C ALA A 2 -15.74 11.56 -1.06
N ARG A 3 -15.30 11.73 -2.31
CA ARG A 3 -13.93 11.42 -2.74
C ARG A 3 -13.09 12.69 -2.57
N PHE A 4 -12.00 12.59 -1.82
CA PHE A 4 -11.06 13.68 -1.58
C PHE A 4 -9.71 13.34 -2.24
N PRO A 5 -9.46 13.80 -3.48
CA PRO A 5 -8.30 13.35 -4.26
C PRO A 5 -6.95 13.66 -3.57
N GLU A 6 -6.87 14.77 -2.83
CA GLU A 6 -5.67 15.18 -2.09
C GLU A 6 -5.35 14.23 -0.93
N ALA A 7 -6.38 13.81 -0.18
CA ALA A 7 -6.24 12.86 0.91
C ALA A 7 -5.89 11.45 0.38
N GLU A 8 -6.51 11.04 -0.72
CA GLU A 8 -6.26 9.75 -1.36
C GLU A 8 -4.80 9.63 -1.82
N ALA A 9 -4.24 10.70 -2.39
CA ALA A 9 -2.84 10.74 -2.79
C ALA A 9 -1.87 10.58 -1.60
N ARG A 10 -2.20 11.13 -0.42
CA ARG A 10 -1.34 11.01 0.78
C ARG A 10 -1.47 9.64 1.46
N LEU A 11 -2.67 9.08 1.46
CA LEU A 11 -2.97 7.84 2.20
C LEU A 11 -2.61 6.58 1.41
N PHE A 12 -2.86 6.55 0.10
CA PHE A 12 -2.75 5.34 -0.72
C PHE A 12 -1.47 5.26 -1.56
N LYS A 13 -0.71 6.34 -1.72
CA LYS A 13 0.57 6.35 -2.45
C LYS A 13 1.71 5.74 -1.62
N LYS A 14 1.50 4.52 -1.13
CA LYS A 14 2.43 3.73 -0.31
C LYS A 14 2.40 2.27 -0.74
N TYR A 15 3.53 1.59 -0.57
CA TYR A 15 3.62 0.15 -0.75
C TYR A 15 3.48 -0.57 0.60
N VAL A 16 2.96 -1.79 0.58
CA VAL A 16 2.83 -2.67 1.73
C VAL A 16 3.58 -3.96 1.42
N CYS A 17 4.42 -4.40 2.36
CA CYS A 17 5.13 -5.66 2.21
C CYS A 17 4.17 -6.85 2.36
N MET A 18 4.23 -7.81 1.43
CA MET A 18 3.41 -9.03 1.52
C MET A 18 3.92 -10.02 2.57
N LYS A 19 5.18 -9.90 3.01
CA LYS A 19 5.79 -10.78 4.03
C LYS A 19 5.58 -10.27 5.46
N CYS A 20 5.82 -8.98 5.72
CA CYS A 20 5.79 -8.42 7.08
C CYS A 20 4.74 -7.33 7.31
N GLY A 21 3.94 -6.98 6.30
CA GLY A 21 2.90 -5.95 6.41
C GLY A 21 3.41 -4.51 6.56
N ALA A 22 4.73 -4.29 6.60
CA ALA A 22 5.29 -2.95 6.78
C ALA A 22 4.95 -2.01 5.61
N THR A 23 4.72 -0.74 5.92
CA THR A 23 4.46 0.30 4.93
C THR A 23 5.78 0.90 4.43
N ASN A 24 5.97 0.88 3.12
CA ASN A 24 7.17 1.34 2.43
C ASN A 24 6.84 2.54 1.52
N PRO A 25 7.82 3.43 1.26
CA PRO A 25 7.62 4.61 0.42
C PRO A 25 7.34 4.22 -1.03
N TRP A 26 6.70 5.13 -1.77
CA TRP A 26 6.51 5.03 -3.21
C TRP A 26 7.89 5.06 -3.88
N LYS A 27 8.26 4.01 -4.64
CA LYS A 27 9.60 3.71 -5.21
C LYS A 27 10.56 2.87 -4.35
N ALA A 28 10.08 2.16 -3.32
CA ALA A 28 10.92 1.16 -2.66
C ALA A 28 11.01 -0.13 -3.51
N ASP A 29 12.22 -0.61 -3.82
CA ASP A 29 12.44 -1.92 -4.47
C ASP A 29 12.42 -3.09 -3.48
N LYS A 30 12.65 -2.81 -2.19
CA LYS A 30 12.69 -3.80 -1.12
C LYS A 30 12.08 -3.26 0.17
N CYS A 31 11.50 -4.15 0.96
CA CYS A 31 10.99 -3.78 2.28
C CYS A 31 12.13 -3.35 3.19
N ARG A 32 12.00 -2.17 3.80
CA ARG A 32 13.00 -1.61 4.74
C ARG A 32 13.23 -2.45 6.00
N LYS A 33 12.26 -3.30 6.37
CA LYS A 33 12.31 -4.09 7.61
C LYS A 33 12.85 -5.51 7.39
N CYS A 34 12.44 -6.17 6.30
CA CYS A 34 12.75 -7.60 6.08
C CYS A 34 13.52 -7.90 4.79
N GLY A 35 13.84 -6.89 3.97
CA GLY A 35 14.54 -7.05 2.70
C GLY A 35 13.74 -7.73 1.57
N TYR A 36 12.50 -8.15 1.83
CA TYR A 36 11.64 -8.82 0.84
C TYR A 36 11.26 -7.87 -0.31
N LYS A 37 11.34 -8.36 -1.56
CA LYS A 37 11.05 -7.59 -2.78
C LYS A 37 9.58 -7.57 -3.18
N GLY A 38 8.74 -8.45 -2.60
CA GLY A 38 7.30 -8.48 -2.87
C GLY A 38 6.55 -7.36 -2.14
N LEU A 39 6.53 -6.18 -2.75
CA LEU A 39 5.83 -4.99 -2.28
C LEU A 39 4.57 -4.77 -3.13
N ARG A 40 3.39 -4.75 -2.49
CA ARG A 40 2.11 -4.48 -3.17
C ARG A 40 1.67 -3.03 -2.94
N PRO A 41 1.04 -2.35 -3.92
CA PRO A 41 0.44 -1.05 -3.68
C PRO A 41 -0.71 -1.17 -2.68
N LYS A 42 -0.85 -0.17 -1.80
CA LYS A 42 -1.99 -0.08 -0.88
C LYS A 42 -3.28 0.04 -1.71
N ALA A 43 -4.29 -0.75 -1.36
CA ALA A 43 -5.55 -0.78 -2.08
C ALA A 43 -6.29 0.56 -1.89
N LYS A 44 -6.68 1.21 -2.99
CA LYS A 44 -7.52 2.42 -2.98
C LYS A 44 -8.99 2.10 -2.79
N GLU A 45 -9.41 1.00 -3.39
CA GLU A 45 -10.77 0.46 -3.27
C GLU A 45 -10.76 -0.86 -2.47
N PRO A 46 -11.85 -1.16 -1.75
CA PRO A 46 -12.00 -2.44 -1.08
C PRO A 46 -11.91 -3.56 -2.12
N ARG A 47 -11.01 -4.52 -1.89
CA ARG A 47 -10.88 -5.71 -2.76
C ARG A 47 -11.79 -6.79 -2.21
N GLY A 48 -12.92 -7.01 -2.87
CA GLY A 48 -13.83 -8.12 -2.60
C GLY A 48 -14.47 -8.05 -1.21
N ALA A 49 -15.69 -7.54 -1.15
CA ALA A 49 -16.66 -8.05 -0.19
C ALA A 49 -17.03 -9.48 -0.64
N GLY A 50 -16.16 -10.44 -0.32
CA GLY A 50 -16.30 -11.84 -0.71
C GLY A 50 -16.60 -12.70 0.50
N ARG A 51 -17.86 -12.62 0.97
CA ARG A 51 -18.47 -13.18 2.19
C ARG A 51 -18.13 -12.47 3.49
#